data_AF-A0A524KGW7-F1
#
_entry.id   AF-A0A524KGW7-F1
#
_cell.length_a   1.000
_cell.length_b   1.000
_cell.length_c   1.000
_cell.angle_alpha   90.00
_cell.angle_beta   90.00
_cell.angle_gamma   90.00
#
_symmetry.space_group_name_H-M   'P 1'
#
loop_
_entity.id
_entity.type
_entity.pdbx_description
1 polymer ?
#
loop_
_entity_poly.entity_id
_entity_poly.type
_entity_poly.pdbx_seq_one_letter_code
_entity_poly.pdbx_strand_id
1 'polypeptide(L)'
;LALMILGPLAAGVVQMAISRTREFEADRGGAEISGQPLSLASALQKIAGAAHQIPNMAAERNPTSAHLFIVNPLSGLRMDKLFSTHPAVEDRVARLVAISKEMGGTHPAPGMTAESSPSGPWSGSSASASRGPWG
;
A
#
# COMPACT_ATOMS: atom_id res chain seq x y z
N LEU A 1 -16.25 -26.91 22.63
CA LEU A 1 -16.90 -25.60 22.39
C LEU A 1 -15.92 -24.44 22.53
N ALA A 2 -15.32 -24.19 23.70
CA ALA A 2 -14.37 -23.09 23.89
C ALA A 2 -13.20 -23.07 22.88
N LEU A 3 -12.53 -24.20 22.65
CA LEU A 3 -11.42 -24.31 21.67
C LEU A 3 -11.86 -24.07 20.22
N MET A 4 -13.10 -24.43 19.85
CA MET A 4 -13.63 -24.20 18.50
C MET A 4 -13.91 -22.72 18.22
N ILE A 5 -14.08 -21.90 19.26
CA ILE A 5 -14.28 -20.46 19.15
C ILE A 5 -12.94 -19.72 19.30
N LEU A 6 -12.15 -20.09 20.31
CA LEU A 6 -10.88 -19.43 20.62
C LEU A 6 -9.80 -19.72 19.57
N GLY A 7 -9.78 -20.92 18.98
CA GLY A 7 -8.80 -21.30 17.95
C GLY A 7 -8.80 -20.36 16.75
N PRO A 8 -9.94 -20.20 16.04
CA PRO A 8 -10.03 -19.27 14.90
C PRO A 8 -9.73 -17.82 15.25
N LEU A 9 -10.14 -17.34 16.43
CA LEU A 9 -9.84 -15.98 16.89
C LEU A 9 -8.34 -15.77 17.10
N ALA A 10 -7.67 -16.71 17.78
CA ALA A 10 -6.23 -16.66 17.98
C ALA A 10 -5.48 -16.74 16.63
N ALA A 11 -5.90 -17.64 15.74
CA ALA A 11 -5.32 -17.76 14.40
C ALA A 11 -5.47 -16.46 13.59
N GLY A 12 -6.63 -15.80 13.66
CA GLY A 12 -6.85 -14.51 13.00
C GLY A 12 -5.90 -13.41 13.51
N VAL A 13 -5.68 -13.34 14.83
CA VAL A 13 -4.72 -12.38 15.42
C VAL A 13 -3.29 -12.67 14.96
N VAL A 14 -2.87 -13.94 14.96
CA VAL A 14 -1.53 -14.33 14.49
C VAL A 14 -1.34 -14.03 13.01
N GLN A 15 -2.33 -14.38 12.17
CA GLN A 15 -2.28 -14.10 10.73
C GLN A 15 -2.16 -12.59 10.46
N MET A 16 -2.93 -11.78 11.19
CA MET A 16 -2.87 -10.33 11.10
C MET A 16 -1.50 -9.79 11.56
N ALA A 17 -0.92 -10.33 12.64
CA ALA A 17 0.42 -9.95 13.10
C ALA A 17 1.51 -10.28 12.07
N ILE A 18 1.49 -11.49 11.49
CA ILE A 18 2.45 -11.91 10.45
C ILE A 18 2.34 -11.01 9.22
N SER A 19 1.12 -10.71 8.78
CA SER A 19 0.89 -9.82 7.63
C SER A 19 1.48 -8.42 7.88
N ARG A 20 1.26 -7.85 9.07
CA ARG A 20 1.84 -6.55 9.43
C ARG A 20 3.36 -6.54 9.45
N THR A 21 3.99 -7.57 10.00
CA THR A 21 5.45 -7.69 10.01
C THR A 21 6.01 -7.72 8.58
N ARG A 22 5.37 -8.47 7.67
CA ARG A 22 5.78 -8.53 6.26
C ARG A 22 5.68 -7.19 5.54
N GLU A 23 4.62 -6.43 5.79
CA GLU A 23 4.47 -5.08 5.21
C GLU A 23 5.60 -4.14 5.67
N PHE A 24 5.96 -4.17 6.97
CA PHE A 24 7.06 -3.36 7.49
C PHE A 24 8.43 -3.81 6.96
N GLU A 25 8.65 -5.11 6.81
CA GLU A 25 9.86 -5.65 6.19
C GLU A 25 9.97 -5.24 4.72
N ALA A 26 8.86 -5.25 3.99
CA ALA A 26 8.80 -4.78 2.60
C ALA A 26 9.10 -3.28 2.50
N ASP A 27 8.53 -2.45 3.36
CA ASP A 27 8.81 -1.00 3.40
C ASP A 27 10.28 -0.73 3.71
N ARG A 28 10.84 -1.45 4.69
CA ARG A 28 12.25 -1.35 5.06
C ARG A 28 13.16 -1.77 3.92
N GLY A 29 12.92 -2.93 3.33
CA GLY A 29 13.70 -3.42 2.19
C GLY A 29 13.60 -2.45 1.00
N GLY A 30 12.41 -1.90 0.73
CA GLY A 30 12.23 -0.87 -0.29
C GLY A 30 13.01 0.41 -0.02
N ALA A 31 13.04 0.87 1.23
CA ALA A 31 13.85 2.02 1.65
C ALA A 31 15.35 1.76 1.51
N GLU A 32 15.83 0.59 1.92
CA GLU A 32 17.23 0.19 1.80
C GLU A 32 17.68 0.05 0.34
N ILE A 33 16.84 -0.52 -0.52
CA ILE A 33 17.13 -0.68 -1.96
C ILE A 33 17.10 0.66 -2.70
N SER A 34 16.09 1.50 -2.43
CA SER A 34 15.94 2.79 -3.14
C SER A 34 16.85 3.89 -2.60
N GLY A 35 17.29 3.77 -1.34
CA GLY A 35 17.96 4.86 -0.61
C GLY A 35 17.06 6.09 -0.38
N GLN A 36 15.74 5.99 -0.62
CA GLN A 36 14.80 7.12 -0.60
C GLN A 36 13.57 6.88 0.30
N PRO A 37 13.77 6.65 1.61
CA PRO A 37 12.68 6.38 2.55
C PRO A 37 11.60 7.48 2.60
N LEU A 38 11.96 8.75 2.45
CA LEU A 38 10.98 9.87 2.46
C LEU A 38 10.12 9.90 1.19
N SER A 39 10.69 9.58 0.03
CA SER A 39 9.94 9.47 -1.23
C SER A 39 8.91 8.35 -1.14
N LEU A 40 9.30 7.20 -0.57
CA LEU A 40 8.40 6.08 -0.29
C LEU A 40 7.26 6.48 0.65
N ALA A 41 7.57 7.20 1.74
CA ALA A 41 6.55 7.68 2.67
C ALA A 41 5.54 8.61 1.97
N SER A 42 6.04 9.56 1.16
CA SER A 42 5.20 10.47 0.37
C SER A 42 4.33 9.71 -0.65
N ALA A 43 4.89 8.72 -1.34
CA ALA A 43 4.16 7.89 -2.28
C ALA A 43 3.04 7.09 -1.59
N LEU A 44 3.34 6.49 -0.44
CA LEU A 44 2.37 5.73 0.33
C LEU A 44 1.20 6.60 0.80
N GLN A 45 1.48 7.82 1.28
CA GLN A 45 0.44 8.79 1.64
C GLN A 45 -0.45 9.16 0.46
N LYS A 46 0.12 9.38 -0.73
CA LYS A 46 -0.64 9.68 -1.95
C LYS A 46 -1.54 8.50 -2.36
N ILE A 47 -1.02 7.27 -2.31
CA ILE A 47 -1.79 6.05 -2.61
C ILE A 47 -2.95 5.91 -1.63
N ALA A 48 -2.69 6.05 -0.33
CA ALA A 48 -3.72 5.96 0.71
C ALA A 48 -4.79 7.05 0.57
N GLY A 49 -4.37 8.29 0.26
CA GLY A 49 -5.29 9.40 0.01
C GLY A 49 -6.16 9.20 -1.24
N ALA A 50 -5.66 8.52 -2.27
CA ALA A 50 -6.43 8.19 -3.46
C ALA A 50 -7.37 7.00 -3.24
N ALA A 51 -6.92 5.96 -2.53
CA ALA A 51 -7.65 4.72 -2.35
C ALA A 51 -8.99 4.88 -1.63
N HIS A 52 -9.11 5.87 -0.74
CA HIS A 52 -10.35 6.12 0.01
C HIS A 52 -11.34 7.05 -0.71
N GLN A 53 -11.01 7.60 -1.89
CA GLN A 53 -11.90 8.52 -2.60
C GLN A 53 -13.08 7.82 -3.26
N ILE A 54 -12.86 6.60 -3.75
CA ILE A 54 -13.88 5.81 -4.44
C ILE A 54 -13.97 4.45 -3.72
N PRO A 55 -15.12 4.13 -3.09
CA PRO A 55 -15.29 2.84 -2.44
C PRO A 55 -15.07 1.68 -3.41
N ASN A 56 -14.18 0.76 -3.04
CA ASN A 56 -13.96 -0.45 -3.82
C ASN A 56 -15.05 -1.48 -3.50
N MET A 57 -16.19 -1.38 -4.19
CA MET A 57 -17.34 -2.28 -3.98
C MET A 57 -17.01 -3.76 -4.18
N ALA A 58 -15.97 -4.10 -4.96
CA ALA A 58 -15.53 -5.48 -5.12
C ALA A 58 -14.81 -6.00 -3.86
N ALA A 59 -13.95 -5.17 -3.26
CA ALA A 59 -13.29 -5.49 -2.00
C ALA A 59 -14.29 -5.52 -0.82
N GLU A 60 -15.26 -4.62 -0.78
CA GLU A 60 -16.35 -4.61 0.22
C GLU A 60 -17.18 -5.89 0.21
N ARG A 61 -17.40 -6.49 -0.98
CA ARG A 61 -18.08 -7.78 -1.12
C ARG A 61 -17.21 -8.97 -0.74
N ASN A 62 -15.88 -8.82 -0.76
CA ASN A 62 -14.93 -9.87 -0.42
C ASN A 62 -13.80 -9.32 0.48
N PRO A 63 -14.06 -9.12 1.79
CA PRO A 63 -13.07 -8.56 2.71
C PRO A 63 -11.78 -9.39 2.81
N THR A 64 -11.85 -10.69 2.52
CA THR A 64 -10.64 -11.53 2.56
C THR A 64 -9.66 -11.17 1.44
N SER A 65 -10.07 -10.43 0.41
CA SER A 65 -9.16 -9.95 -0.65
C SER A 65 -8.26 -8.78 -0.22
N ALA A 66 -8.48 -8.19 0.96
CA ALA A 66 -7.76 -7.01 1.43
C ALA A 66 -6.22 -7.16 1.38
N HIS A 67 -5.69 -8.36 1.62
CA HIS A 67 -4.25 -8.67 1.59
C HIS A 67 -3.59 -8.59 0.21
N LEU A 68 -4.37 -8.48 -0.87
CA LEU A 68 -3.85 -8.31 -2.23
C LEU A 68 -3.59 -6.83 -2.58
N PHE A 69 -3.98 -5.89 -1.70
CA PHE A 69 -3.88 -4.46 -1.95
C PHE A 69 -2.73 -3.85 -1.15
N ILE A 70 -2.15 -2.76 -1.63
CA ILE A 70 -1.05 -2.04 -0.94
C ILE A 70 -1.58 -1.29 0.29
N VAL A 71 -2.79 -0.75 0.17
CA VAL A 71 -3.51 -0.03 1.22
C VAL A 71 -4.86 -0.68 1.40
N ASN A 72 -5.39 -0.66 2.63
CA ASN A 72 -6.68 -1.26 2.94
C ASN A 72 -7.77 -0.69 2.01
N PRO A 73 -8.41 -1.50 1.15
CA PRO A 73 -9.41 -1.01 0.19
C PRO A 73 -10.79 -0.84 0.82
N LEU A 74 -10.97 -1.24 2.08
CA LEU A 74 -12.26 -1.23 2.78
C LEU A 74 -12.52 0.16 3.37
N SER A 75 -13.64 0.74 2.99
CA SER A 75 -14.09 2.08 3.39
C SER A 75 -14.66 2.14 4.80
N GLY A 76 -14.71 1.01 5.52
CA GLY A 76 -15.21 0.92 6.89
C GLY A 76 -16.74 0.99 7.01
N LEU A 77 -17.46 0.83 5.89
CA LEU A 77 -18.94 0.76 5.85
C LEU A 77 -19.50 -0.44 6.62
N ARG A 78 -18.69 -1.49 6.76
CA ARG A 78 -18.96 -2.65 7.59
C ARG A 78 -17.81 -2.71 8.59
N MET A 79 -18.02 -3.25 9.79
CA MET A 79 -17.04 -3.29 10.92
C MET A 79 -15.81 -4.18 10.63
N ASP A 80 -15.22 -4.04 9.44
CA ASP A 80 -14.28 -4.97 8.80
C ASP A 80 -12.83 -4.74 9.24
N LYS A 81 -12.62 -3.84 10.20
CA LYS A 81 -11.29 -3.61 10.79
C LYS A 81 -10.66 -4.90 11.31
N LEU A 82 -11.49 -5.88 11.70
CA LEU A 82 -11.03 -7.20 12.15
C LEU A 82 -10.39 -8.05 11.04
N PHE A 83 -10.67 -7.77 9.77
CA PHE A 83 -10.06 -8.43 8.61
C PHE A 83 -9.04 -7.54 7.89
N SER A 84 -8.70 -6.38 8.48
CA SER A 84 -7.67 -5.51 7.92
C SER A 84 -6.30 -6.17 8.12
N THR A 85 -5.80 -6.78 7.04
CA THR A 85 -4.51 -7.47 7.00
C THR A 85 -3.32 -6.50 6.90
N HIS A 86 -3.56 -5.20 6.75
CA HIS A 86 -2.51 -4.18 6.67
C HIS A 86 -2.34 -3.43 7.99
N PRO A 87 -1.12 -2.97 8.31
CA PRO A 87 -0.94 -1.95 9.34
C PRO A 87 -1.52 -0.63 8.86
N ALA A 88 -1.79 0.27 9.81
CA ALA A 88 -2.22 1.62 9.48
C ALA A 88 -1.15 2.29 8.61
N VAL A 89 -1.58 3.09 7.63
CA VAL A 89 -0.66 3.78 6.72
C VAL A 89 0.25 4.72 7.50
N GLU A 90 -0.29 5.34 8.55
CA GLU A 90 0.41 6.24 9.46
C GLU A 90 1.59 5.54 10.15
N ASP A 91 1.42 4.29 10.58
CA ASP A 91 2.48 3.51 11.23
C ASP A 91 3.62 3.19 10.25
N ARG A 92 3.27 2.87 9.00
CA ARG A 92 4.25 2.61 7.93
C ARG A 92 5.02 3.87 7.58
N VAL A 93 4.33 4.99 7.41
CA VAL A 93 4.94 6.31 7.17
C VAL A 93 5.88 6.69 8.31
N ALA A 94 5.46 6.52 9.56
CA ALA A 94 6.29 6.81 10.73
C ALA A 94 7.58 5.98 10.74
N ARG A 95 7.50 4.69 10.38
CA ARG A 95 8.69 3.82 10.27
C ARG A 95 9.61 4.23 9.13
N LEU A 96 9.08 4.57 7.95
CA LEU A 96 9.89 5.09 6.84
C LEU A 96 10.61 6.39 7.22
N VAL A 97 9.94 7.28 7.95
CA VAL A 97 10.56 8.50 8.50
C VAL A 97 11.61 8.18 9.57
N ALA A 98 11.45 7.11 10.35
CA ALA A 98 12.49 6.67 11.28
C ALA A 98 13.72 6.14 10.53
N ILE A 99 13.51 5.30 9.51
CA ILE A 99 14.57 4.77 8.64
C ILE A 99 15.34 5.91 7.96
N SER A 100 14.66 6.96 7.50
CA SER A 100 15.34 8.11 6.89
C SER A 100 16.29 8.83 7.85
N LYS A 101 15.93 8.94 9.13
CA LYS A 101 16.79 9.51 10.17
C LYS A 101 18.00 8.61 10.42
N GLU A 102 17.82 7.29 10.45
CA GLU A 102 18.90 6.32 10.60
C GLU A 102 19.88 6.34 9.41
N MET A 103 19.37 6.52 8.19
CA MET A 103 20.17 6.65 6.97
C MET A 103 20.90 8.00 6.84
N GLY A 104 20.84 8.87 7.86
CA GLY A 104 21.53 10.15 7.86
C GLY A 104 20.77 11.30 7.21
N GLY A 105 19.45 11.19 7.05
CA GLY A 105 18.60 12.27 6.56
C GLY A 105 18.97 12.65 5.13
N THR A 106 18.86 11.73 4.17
CA THR A 106 18.87 12.08 2.75
C THR A 106 17.64 12.94 2.45
N HIS A 107 17.81 14.26 2.59
CA HIS A 107 16.97 15.23 1.93
C HIS A 107 16.92 14.85 0.44
N PRO A 108 15.75 14.82 -0.21
CA PRO A 108 15.72 14.74 -1.66
C PRO A 108 16.58 15.91 -2.17
N ALA A 109 17.57 15.61 -3.01
CA ALA A 109 18.31 16.66 -3.69
C ALA A 109 17.27 17.58 -4.35
N PRO A 110 17.34 18.92 -4.15
CA PRO A 110 16.47 19.86 -4.84
C PRO A 110 16.88 19.85 -6.32
N GLY A 111 16.32 18.90 -7.07
CA GLY A 111 16.81 18.55 -8.40
C GLY A 111 16.10 17.39 -9.09
N MET A 112 15.21 16.65 -8.42
CA MET A 112 14.14 15.93 -9.12
C MET A 112 13.01 16.91 -9.43
N THR A 113 13.35 17.86 -10.31
CA THR A 113 12.38 18.58 -11.11
C THR A 113 11.45 17.57 -11.76
N ALA A 114 10.17 17.92 -11.81
CA ALA A 114 9.19 17.27 -12.64
C ALA A 114 9.50 17.54 -14.12
N GLU A 115 10.61 17.01 -14.62
CA GLU A 115 11.06 17.18 -16.00
C GLU A 115 11.66 15.89 -16.56
N SER A 116 10.74 15.03 -16.94
CA SER A 116 10.66 14.48 -18.29
C SER A 116 9.51 13.48 -18.24
N SER A 117 8.36 13.88 -18.76
CA SER A 117 7.42 12.90 -19.28
C SER A 117 8.23 11.95 -20.17
N PRO A 118 8.36 10.65 -19.85
CA PRO A 118 8.76 9.74 -20.90
C PRO A 118 7.63 9.84 -21.92
N SER A 119 7.96 10.28 -23.13
CA SER A 119 7.16 10.02 -24.30
C SER A 119 7.07 8.50 -24.45
N GLY A 120 6.22 7.88 -23.62
CA GLY A 120 5.83 6.51 -23.74
C GLY A 120 4.93 6.36 -24.95
N PRO A 121 4.71 5.12 -25.44
CA PRO A 121 3.95 4.86 -26.66
C PRO A 121 2.46 5.29 -26.59
N TRP A 122 2.04 5.88 -25.47
CA TRP A 122 0.68 6.33 -25.20
C TRP A 122 0.53 7.86 -25.19
N SER A 123 1.61 8.63 -25.41
CA SER A 123 1.53 10.09 -25.55
C SER A 123 1.35 10.48 -27.03
N GLY A 124 0.16 10.23 -27.57
CA GLY A 124 -0.15 10.61 -28.94
C GLY A 124 -1.56 10.22 -29.35
N SER A 125 -2.39 11.25 -29.50
CA SER A 125 -3.49 11.33 -30.47
C SER A 125 -4.65 10.33 -30.36
N SER A 126 -5.82 10.91 -30.10
CA SER A 126 -7.13 10.37 -30.43
C SER A 126 -7.18 9.74 -31.82
N ALA A 127 -7.97 8.66 -31.91
CA ALA A 127 -8.45 7.96 -33.10
C ALA A 127 -7.56 6.84 -33.67
N SER A 128 -7.77 5.61 -33.19
CA SER A 128 -8.29 4.48 -33.99
C SER A 128 -8.23 3.21 -33.15
N ALA A 129 -9.31 2.44 -33.18
CA ALA A 129 -9.44 1.18 -32.47
C ALA A 129 -8.45 0.14 -33.00
N SER A 130 -7.49 -0.27 -32.17
CA SER A 130 -6.85 -1.58 -32.30
C SER A 130 -6.75 -2.22 -30.92
N ARG A 131 -7.37 -3.40 -30.80
CA ARG A 131 -7.34 -4.24 -29.60
C ARG A 131 -5.90 -4.69 -29.37
N GLY A 132 -5.42 -4.52 -28.14
CA GLY A 132 -4.14 -5.06 -27.72
C GLY A 132 -4.20 -6.58 -27.57
N PRO A 133 -3.06 -7.24 -27.30
CA PRO A 133 -2.97 -8.69 -27.15
C PRO A 133 -3.73 -9.27 -25.94
N TRP A 134 -4.41 -8.42 -25.18
CA TRP A 134 -5.25 -8.81 -24.03
C TRP A 134 -6.73 -8.46 -24.22
N GLY A 135 -7.16 -8.21 -25.46
CA GLY A 135 -8.58 -8.05 -25.83
C GLY A 135 -9.14 -6.66 -25.62
#